data_AF-A0A8T2UGN5-F1
#
_entry.id   AF-A0A8T2UGN5-F1
#
_cell.length_a   1.000
_cell.length_b   1.000
_cell.length_c   1.000
_cell.angle_alpha   90.00
_cell.angle_beta   90.00
_cell.angle_gamma   90.00
#
_symmetry.space_group_name_H-M   'P 1'
#
loop_
_entity.id
_entity.type
_entity.pdbx_description
1 polymer ?
#
loop_
_entity_poly.entity_id
_entity_poly.type
_entity_poly.pdbx_seq_one_letter_code
_entity_poly.pdbx_strand_id
1 'polypeptide(L)'
;MGEEGKSSAPSATPSGSRHAPGDRQPLMTSEDPEDPLRSSSSLNGGSHEAYASMLRGWVSKKFMSGCVILLPIAITFYVTWWFIQFVDGFFSPLYAQLGIDIFGLGFVTSILFIFGVGVFVSSWVGANILSVGEWIIKRMPLIRHIYSASKQISAAISPDQNTQAFKEVAIVRHPRIGEYAFGFITSSLVLQHDTKEEELCSVYVPTNHLYIGDIVLLNTKDIIRPNLSVREGIEIVLSGGMTMPQRIYPVEERVR
;
A
#
# COMPACT_ATOMS: atom_id res chain seq x y z
N MET A 1 -13.68 -61.14 14.18
CA MET A 1 -14.07 -60.84 15.58
C MET A 1 -14.19 -59.32 15.66
N GLY A 2 -15.38 -58.71 15.67
CA GLY A 2 -16.41 -58.73 16.74
C GLY A 2 -15.95 -57.77 17.85
N GLU A 3 -16.63 -56.71 18.29
CA GLU A 3 -18.07 -56.36 18.41
C GLU A 3 -18.22 -54.82 18.28
N GLU A 4 -19.19 -54.27 17.52
CA GLU A 4 -20.50 -53.74 17.94
C GLU A 4 -20.68 -53.22 19.38
N GLY A 5 -21.14 -51.96 19.49
CA GLY A 5 -21.61 -51.33 20.72
C GLY A 5 -22.38 -50.03 20.42
N LYS A 6 -23.71 -50.13 20.41
CA LYS A 6 -24.75 -49.18 19.98
C LYS A 6 -25.29 -48.33 21.14
N SER A 7 -26.12 -47.33 20.83
CA SER A 7 -27.20 -46.73 21.67
C SER A 7 -26.78 -45.50 22.52
N SER A 8 -27.55 -44.41 22.70
CA SER A 8 -28.92 -44.01 22.31
C SER A 8 -29.11 -42.50 22.61
N ALA A 9 -29.96 -41.81 21.84
CA ALA A 9 -30.77 -40.67 22.31
C ALA A 9 -32.16 -41.24 22.74
N PRO A 10 -33.06 -40.55 23.50
CA PRO A 10 -33.79 -39.36 23.00
C PRO A 10 -34.37 -38.35 24.04
N SER A 11 -34.86 -37.21 23.53
CA SER A 11 -36.13 -36.48 23.84
C SER A 11 -36.46 -35.90 25.23
N ALA A 12 -36.85 -34.61 25.28
CA ALA A 12 -38.24 -34.13 25.54
C ALA A 12 -38.35 -32.82 26.35
N THR A 13 -38.95 -31.78 25.76
CA THR A 13 -39.92 -30.84 26.40
C THR A 13 -41.32 -31.48 26.23
N PRO A 14 -42.40 -31.17 27.02
CA PRO A 14 -42.94 -29.80 27.23
C PRO A 14 -43.76 -29.56 28.55
N SER A 15 -44.32 -28.34 28.67
CA SER A 15 -45.67 -28.01 29.22
C SER A 15 -45.84 -27.32 30.60
N GLY A 16 -46.68 -26.27 30.58
CA GLY A 16 -47.58 -25.82 31.68
C GLY A 16 -47.12 -24.58 32.47
N SER A 17 -47.96 -23.63 32.92
CA SER A 17 -49.40 -23.36 32.76
C SER A 17 -49.74 -22.01 33.44
N ARG A 18 -50.88 -21.41 33.04
CA ARG A 18 -51.49 -20.12 33.42
C ARG A 18 -51.81 -19.93 34.91
N HIS A 19 -51.86 -18.67 35.35
CA HIS A 19 -52.81 -18.17 36.36
C HIS A 19 -53.23 -16.71 36.07
N ALA A 20 -54.51 -16.41 36.29
CA ALA A 20 -55.23 -15.13 36.17
C ALA A 20 -56.14 -14.98 37.42
N PRO A 21 -57.09 -14.04 37.50
CA PRO A 21 -57.00 -12.57 37.57
C PRO A 21 -57.56 -12.04 38.92
N GLY A 22 -57.52 -10.73 39.17
CA GLY A 22 -58.13 -10.11 40.35
C GLY A 22 -58.72 -8.74 40.04
N ASP A 23 -60.05 -8.67 40.08
CA ASP A 23 -60.91 -7.50 39.88
C ASP A 23 -60.72 -6.40 40.93
N ARG A 24 -60.89 -5.13 40.48
CA ARG A 24 -61.49 -4.03 41.27
C ARG A 24 -61.76 -2.79 40.39
N GLN A 25 -63.05 -2.53 40.16
CA GLN A 25 -63.68 -1.20 39.94
C GLN A 25 -64.84 -1.13 40.95
N PRO A 26 -65.30 0.05 41.45
CA PRO A 26 -65.82 1.12 40.58
C PRO A 26 -65.70 2.58 41.11
N LEU A 27 -65.80 3.57 40.22
CA LEU A 27 -66.63 4.76 40.46
C LEU A 27 -66.86 5.54 39.16
N MET A 28 -68.14 5.74 38.82
CA MET A 28 -68.62 6.62 37.75
C MET A 28 -68.38 8.09 38.11
N THR A 29 -67.85 8.87 37.17
CA THR A 29 -68.12 10.32 37.11
C THR A 29 -68.05 10.79 35.65
N SER A 30 -69.21 11.21 35.15
CA SER A 30 -69.46 12.17 34.06
C SER A 30 -68.60 12.10 32.80
N GLU A 31 -69.15 11.50 31.73
CA GLU A 31 -68.78 11.83 30.35
C GLU A 31 -69.36 13.22 30.00
N ASP A 32 -68.48 14.19 29.79
CA ASP A 32 -68.72 15.37 28.94
C ASP A 32 -67.83 15.23 27.69
N PRO A 33 -68.26 15.69 26.51
CA PRO A 33 -67.68 15.29 25.23
C PRO A 33 -66.31 15.94 24.99
N GLU A 34 -65.30 15.12 24.69
CA GLU A 34 -63.96 15.59 24.35
C GLU A 34 -63.95 16.35 23.00
N ASP A 35 -63.42 17.57 23.05
CA ASP A 35 -63.16 18.46 21.92
C ASP A 35 -61.96 17.94 21.08
N PRO A 36 -62.09 17.64 19.76
CA PRO A 36 -61.05 16.93 19.00
C PRO A 36 -59.78 17.74 18.67
N LEU A 37 -59.55 18.90 19.29
CA LEU A 37 -58.60 19.91 18.81
C LEU A 37 -57.31 20.05 19.64
N ARG A 38 -56.86 19.01 20.35
CA ARG A 38 -55.60 19.04 21.12
C ARG A 38 -54.56 17.96 20.78
N SER A 39 -54.59 17.41 19.57
CA SER A 39 -53.54 16.51 19.07
C SER A 39 -52.81 17.07 17.84
N SER A 40 -52.16 18.23 17.96
CA SER A 40 -51.31 18.76 16.88
C SER A 40 -50.32 19.84 17.34
N SER A 41 -49.46 19.54 18.33
CA SER A 41 -48.33 20.44 18.59
C SER A 41 -47.13 19.77 19.26
N SER A 42 -46.51 18.79 18.60
CA SER A 42 -45.14 18.38 18.93
C SER A 42 -44.40 17.63 17.82
N LEU A 43 -44.56 18.05 16.57
CA LEU A 43 -43.82 17.49 15.42
C LEU A 43 -43.29 18.61 14.55
N ASN A 44 -42.32 19.40 15.03
CA ASN A 44 -41.57 20.27 14.12
C ASN A 44 -40.14 20.65 14.57
N GLY A 45 -39.61 20.06 15.66
CA GLY A 45 -38.25 20.36 16.14
C GLY A 45 -37.15 19.38 15.68
N GLY A 46 -37.49 18.12 15.38
CA GLY A 46 -36.47 17.06 15.17
C GLY A 46 -36.05 16.79 13.73
N SER A 47 -36.81 17.26 12.74
CA SER A 47 -36.53 16.99 11.32
C SER A 47 -35.34 17.81 10.80
N HIS A 48 -35.28 19.11 11.11
CA HIS A 48 -34.19 19.98 10.64
C HIS A 48 -32.82 19.58 11.19
N GLU A 49 -32.72 19.11 12.44
CA GLU A 49 -31.46 18.65 13.04
C GLU A 49 -31.00 17.29 12.47
N ALA A 50 -31.95 16.38 12.21
CA ALA A 50 -31.67 15.11 11.54
C ALA A 50 -31.22 15.30 10.08
N TYR A 51 -31.87 16.18 9.32
CA TYR A 51 -31.46 16.50 7.94
C TYR A 51 -30.10 17.21 7.90
N ALA A 52 -29.82 18.13 8.82
CA ALA A 52 -28.54 18.82 8.89
C ALA A 52 -27.37 17.88 9.21
N SER A 53 -27.56 16.93 10.14
CA SER A 53 -26.53 15.93 10.47
C SER A 53 -26.28 14.94 9.31
N MET A 54 -27.34 14.53 8.61
CA MET A 54 -27.22 13.70 7.41
C MET A 54 -26.52 14.42 6.25
N LEU A 55 -26.88 15.68 5.99
CA LEU A 55 -26.24 16.51 4.98
C LEU A 55 -24.76 16.78 5.30
N ARG A 56 -24.44 17.10 6.56
CA ARG A 56 -23.05 17.31 7.01
C ARG A 56 -22.21 16.04 6.82
N GLY A 57 -22.75 14.87 7.16
CA GLY A 57 -22.09 13.58 6.94
C GLY A 57 -21.88 13.25 5.45
N TRP A 58 -22.87 13.53 4.61
CA TRP A 58 -22.80 13.31 3.17
C TRP A 58 -21.80 14.26 2.48
N VAL A 59 -21.86 15.56 2.80
CA VAL A 59 -20.92 16.57 2.28
C VAL A 59 -19.50 16.25 2.73
N SER A 60 -19.29 15.92 4.01
CA SER A 60 -17.97 15.55 4.53
C SER A 60 -17.39 14.32 3.82
N LYS A 61 -18.18 13.26 3.59
CA LYS A 61 -17.75 12.07 2.84
C LYS A 61 -17.37 12.40 1.40
N LYS A 62 -18.15 13.24 0.71
CA LYS A 62 -17.89 13.65 -0.68
C LYS A 62 -16.67 14.58 -0.78
N PHE A 63 -16.52 15.52 0.16
CA PHE A 63 -15.36 16.40 0.26
C PHE A 63 -14.09 15.60 0.54
N MET A 64 -14.12 14.67 1.50
CA MET A 64 -12.97 13.81 1.84
C MET A 64 -12.55 12.93 0.66
N SER A 65 -13.51 12.37 -0.07
CA SER A 65 -13.23 11.65 -1.32
C SER A 65 -12.62 12.55 -2.39
N GLY A 66 -13.10 13.79 -2.54
CA GLY A 66 -12.53 14.77 -3.46
C GLY A 66 -11.10 15.16 -3.09
N CYS A 67 -10.83 15.39 -1.79
CA CYS A 67 -9.50 15.67 -1.27
C CYS A 67 -8.54 14.51 -1.52
N VAL A 68 -8.94 13.26 -1.27
CA VAL A 68 -8.08 12.08 -1.49
C VAL A 68 -7.70 11.93 -2.96
N ILE A 69 -8.62 12.23 -3.89
CA ILE A 69 -8.35 12.19 -5.34
C ILE A 69 -7.45 13.37 -5.77
N LEU A 70 -7.67 14.56 -5.21
CA LEU A 70 -6.92 15.77 -5.59
C LEU A 70 -5.52 15.80 -4.96
N LEU A 71 -5.34 15.22 -3.77
CA LEU A 71 -4.08 15.22 -3.01
C LEU A 71 -2.87 14.77 -3.84
N PRO A 72 -2.88 13.61 -4.55
CA PRO A 72 -1.73 13.22 -5.36
C PRO A 72 -1.42 14.22 -6.48
N ILE A 73 -2.44 14.80 -7.12
CA ILE A 73 -2.28 15.79 -8.19
C ILE A 73 -1.71 17.10 -7.63
N ALA A 74 -2.20 17.54 -6.48
CA ALA A 74 -1.72 18.76 -5.82
C ALA A 74 -0.27 18.60 -5.35
N ILE A 75 0.09 17.44 -4.79
CA ILE A 75 1.46 17.14 -4.36
C ILE A 75 2.40 17.10 -5.57
N THR A 76 2.03 16.43 -6.66
CA THR A 76 2.89 16.35 -7.85
C THR A 76 3.12 17.73 -8.46
N PHE A 77 2.07 18.55 -8.57
CA PHE A 77 2.18 19.92 -9.05
C PHE A 77 3.05 20.77 -8.12
N TYR A 78 2.83 20.70 -6.81
CA TYR A 78 3.61 21.46 -5.82
C TYR A 78 5.10 21.10 -5.88
N VAL A 79 5.44 19.81 -5.87
CA VAL A 79 6.84 19.35 -5.92
C VAL A 79 7.50 19.75 -7.23
N THR A 80 6.80 19.61 -8.36
CA THR A 80 7.31 20.01 -9.68
C THR A 80 7.54 21.52 -9.75
N TRP A 81 6.58 22.32 -9.28
CA TRP A 81 6.69 23.76 -9.24
C TRP A 81 7.84 24.22 -8.33
N TRP A 82 7.93 23.64 -7.14
CA TRP A 82 9.01 23.93 -6.19
C TRP A 82 10.39 23.61 -6.80
N PHE A 83 10.52 22.48 -7.48
CA PHE A 83 11.78 22.08 -8.12
C PHE A 83 12.17 23.03 -9.26
N ILE A 84 11.23 23.41 -10.13
CA ILE A 84 11.48 24.38 -11.20
C ILE A 84 11.96 25.72 -10.62
N GLN A 85 11.28 26.22 -9.58
CA GLN A 85 11.67 27.47 -8.90
C GLN A 85 13.05 27.38 -8.24
N PHE A 86 13.41 26.22 -7.69
CA PHE A 86 14.73 25.98 -7.12
C PHE A 86 15.83 26.07 -8.20
N VAL A 87 15.63 25.40 -9.34
CA VAL A 87 16.57 25.46 -10.47
C VAL A 87 16.62 26.88 -11.05
N ASP A 88 15.47 27.52 -11.25
CA ASP A 88 15.39 28.90 -11.71
C ASP A 88 16.14 29.86 -10.79
N GLY A 89 16.00 29.71 -9.47
CA GLY A 89 16.75 30.50 -8.50
C GLY A 89 18.28 30.30 -8.63
N PHE A 90 18.73 29.07 -8.86
CA PHE A 90 20.15 28.75 -9.04
C PHE A 90 20.73 29.35 -10.33
N PHE A 91 19.96 29.32 -11.43
CA PHE A 91 20.37 29.82 -12.74
C PHE A 91 19.93 31.26 -13.05
N SER A 92 19.14 31.90 -12.18
CA SER A 92 18.73 33.30 -12.25
C SER A 92 19.87 34.27 -12.61
N PRO A 93 21.05 34.22 -11.95
CA PRO A 93 22.17 35.11 -12.33
C PRO A 93 22.67 34.86 -13.77
N LEU A 94 22.60 33.63 -14.26
CA LEU A 94 22.98 33.28 -15.63
C LEU A 94 21.95 33.79 -16.65
N TYR A 95 20.65 33.68 -16.34
CA TYR A 95 19.59 34.20 -17.20
C TYR A 95 19.61 35.72 -17.31
N ALA A 96 19.85 36.40 -16.19
CA ALA A 96 19.97 37.86 -16.15
C ALA A 96 21.14 38.36 -17.02
N GLN A 97 22.25 37.62 -17.06
CA GLN A 97 23.41 37.95 -17.89
C GLN A 97 23.17 37.67 -19.38
N LEU A 98 22.28 36.72 -19.72
CA LEU A 98 21.91 36.37 -21.09
C LEU A 98 20.70 37.16 -21.62
N GLY A 99 19.98 37.89 -20.75
CA GLY A 99 18.81 38.70 -21.12
C GLY A 99 17.58 37.89 -21.53
N ILE A 100 17.44 36.65 -21.04
CA ILE A 100 16.37 35.73 -21.45
C ILE A 100 15.29 35.69 -20.37
N ASP A 101 14.14 36.30 -20.63
CA ASP A 101 12.91 36.16 -19.84
C ASP A 101 11.85 35.46 -20.69
N ILE A 102 11.90 34.13 -20.73
CA ILE A 102 10.93 33.30 -21.46
C ILE A 102 10.12 32.48 -20.46
N PHE A 103 8.80 32.58 -20.55
CA PHE A 103 7.89 31.73 -19.77
C PHE A 103 8.14 30.25 -20.08
N GLY A 104 8.47 29.46 -19.06
CA GLY A 104 8.79 28.03 -19.19
C GLY A 104 10.28 27.70 -19.35
N LEU A 105 11.18 28.69 -19.33
CA LEU A 105 12.63 28.47 -19.38
C LEU A 105 13.10 27.57 -18.22
N GLY A 106 12.52 27.74 -17.03
CA GLY A 106 12.84 26.91 -15.86
C GLY A 106 12.58 25.43 -16.03
N PHE A 107 11.56 25.06 -16.78
CA PHE A 107 11.29 23.65 -17.06
C PHE A 107 12.36 23.05 -17.97
N VAL A 108 12.70 23.75 -19.07
CA VAL A 108 13.72 23.31 -20.03
C VAL A 108 15.09 23.20 -19.38
N THR A 109 15.45 24.20 -18.59
CA THR A 109 16.74 24.26 -17.90
C THR A 109 16.83 23.25 -16.76
N SER A 110 15.72 22.95 -16.08
CA SER A 110 15.63 21.81 -15.15
C SER A 110 15.94 20.48 -15.82
N ILE A 111 15.37 20.21 -17.00
CA ILE A 111 15.66 18.99 -17.77
C ILE A 111 17.14 18.93 -18.15
N LEU A 112 17.67 20.04 -18.69
CA LEU A 112 19.07 20.11 -19.11
C LEU A 112 20.03 19.99 -17.92
N PHE A 113 19.67 20.55 -16.78
CA PHE A 113 20.43 20.45 -15.53
C PHE A 113 20.47 19.00 -15.02
N ILE A 114 19.33 18.31 -14.95
CA ILE A 114 19.28 16.90 -14.55
C ILE A 114 20.15 16.05 -15.48
N PHE A 115 20.04 16.28 -16.80
CA PHE A 115 20.86 15.59 -17.78
C PHE A 115 22.36 15.87 -17.58
N GLY A 116 22.73 17.14 -17.40
CA GLY A 116 24.11 17.57 -17.17
C GLY A 116 24.71 16.98 -15.89
N VAL A 117 23.94 16.97 -14.79
CA VAL A 117 24.34 16.32 -13.54
C VAL A 117 24.55 14.82 -13.76
N GLY A 118 23.66 14.16 -14.50
CA GLY A 118 23.80 12.74 -14.84
C GLY A 118 25.10 12.45 -15.61
N VAL A 119 25.39 13.22 -16.65
CA VAL A 119 26.64 13.09 -17.42
C VAL A 119 27.87 13.38 -16.56
N PHE A 120 27.80 14.40 -15.71
CA PHE A 120 28.88 14.77 -14.81
C PHE A 120 29.20 13.64 -13.81
N VAL A 121 28.17 13.09 -13.15
CA VAL A 121 28.32 11.99 -12.18
C VAL A 121 28.85 10.71 -12.83
N SER A 122 28.53 10.45 -14.10
CA SER A 122 29.07 9.32 -14.87
C SER A 122 30.56 9.47 -15.22
N SER A 123 31.14 10.66 -15.08
CA SER A 123 32.56 10.89 -15.28
C SER A 123 33.37 10.53 -14.03
N TRP A 124 34.66 10.21 -14.21
CA TRP A 124 35.57 9.86 -13.10
C TRP A 124 35.62 10.95 -12.01
N VAL A 125 35.63 12.22 -12.41
CA VAL A 125 35.64 13.36 -11.47
C VAL A 125 34.32 13.43 -10.69
N GLY A 126 33.19 13.25 -11.36
CA GLY A 126 31.87 13.25 -10.74
C GLY A 126 31.67 12.08 -9.78
N ALA A 127 32.12 10.89 -10.16
CA ALA A 127 32.10 9.72 -9.29
C ALA A 127 32.94 9.94 -8.04
N ASN A 128 34.10 10.59 -8.16
CA ASN A 128 34.98 10.87 -7.02
C ASN A 128 34.42 11.97 -6.10
N ILE A 129 33.86 13.05 -6.63
CA ILE A 129 33.26 14.10 -5.78
C ILE A 129 32.03 13.58 -5.05
N LEU A 130 31.22 12.75 -5.72
CA LEU A 130 30.04 12.12 -5.12
C LEU A 130 30.44 11.16 -3.99
N SER A 131 31.50 10.37 -4.18
CA SER A 131 31.98 9.43 -3.15
C SER A 131 32.47 10.14 -1.89
N VAL A 132 33.15 11.29 -2.04
CA VAL A 132 33.56 12.14 -0.92
C VAL A 132 32.35 12.74 -0.21
N GLY A 133 31.37 13.27 -0.95
CA GLY A 133 30.13 13.79 -0.39
C GLY A 133 29.36 12.72 0.41
N GLU A 134 29.26 11.52 -0.14
CA GLU A 134 28.67 10.37 0.55
C GLU A 134 29.39 10.01 1.85
N TRP A 135 30.72 10.06 1.85
CA TRP A 135 31.51 9.79 3.04
C TRP A 135 31.19 10.79 4.16
N ILE A 136 31.04 12.08 3.83
CA ILE A 136 30.64 13.13 4.79
C ILE A 136 29.24 12.85 5.34
N ILE A 137 28.27 12.58 4.47
CA ILE A 137 26.88 12.32 4.85
C ILE A 137 26.80 11.11 5.79
N LYS A 138 27.56 10.04 5.50
CA LYS A 138 27.59 8.81 6.32
C LYS A 138 28.19 9.03 7.71
N ARG A 139 28.97 10.10 7.91
CA ARG A 139 29.54 10.48 9.21
C ARG A 139 28.49 11.07 10.16
N MET A 140 27.36 11.56 9.64
CA MET A 140 26.32 12.21 10.43
C MET A 140 25.33 11.16 10.99
N PRO A 141 25.18 11.06 12.33
CA PRO A 141 24.51 9.91 12.96
C PRO A 141 23.02 9.75 12.62
N LEU A 142 22.31 10.82 12.23
CA LEU A 142 20.90 10.77 11.82
C LEU A 142 20.73 10.71 10.29
N ILE A 143 21.41 11.62 9.59
CA ILE A 143 21.27 11.80 8.14
C ILE A 143 21.77 10.58 7.37
N ARG A 144 22.77 9.85 7.90
CA ARG A 144 23.26 8.61 7.28
C ARG A 144 22.14 7.58 7.08
N HIS A 145 21.19 7.48 8.00
CA HIS A 145 20.13 6.48 7.93
C HIS A 145 19.14 6.83 6.82
N ILE A 146 18.74 8.11 6.75
CA ILE A 146 17.83 8.63 5.73
C ILE A 146 18.48 8.53 4.34
N TYR A 147 19.72 9.01 4.19
CA TYR A 147 20.44 8.95 2.92
C TYR A 147 20.65 7.51 2.44
N SER A 148 21.00 6.59 3.35
CA SER A 148 21.20 5.19 2.98
C SER A 148 19.90 4.52 2.53
N ALA A 149 18.78 4.79 3.22
CA ALA A 149 17.47 4.28 2.82
C ALA A 149 17.06 4.83 1.44
N SER A 150 17.20 6.14 1.22
CA SER A 150 16.92 6.76 -0.09
C SER A 150 17.79 6.17 -1.19
N LYS A 151 19.10 6.01 -0.95
CA LYS A 151 20.03 5.44 -1.94
C LYS A 151 19.69 4.00 -2.29
N GLN A 152 19.26 3.19 -1.32
CA GLN A 152 18.82 1.81 -1.57
C GLN A 152 17.59 1.77 -2.49
N ILE A 153 16.60 2.62 -2.23
CA ILE A 153 15.40 2.73 -3.08
C ILE A 153 15.80 3.19 -4.49
N SER A 154 16.66 4.21 -4.61
CA SER A 154 17.17 4.68 -5.89
C SER A 154 17.98 3.61 -6.65
N ALA A 155 18.74 2.77 -5.95
CA ALA A 155 19.49 1.68 -6.56
C ALA A 155 18.57 0.56 -7.08
N ALA A 156 17.49 0.26 -6.36
CA ALA A 156 16.51 -0.76 -6.75
C ALA A 156 15.73 -0.39 -8.02
N ILE A 157 15.57 0.91 -8.31
CA ILE A 157 14.89 1.40 -9.53
C ILE A 157 15.85 1.68 -10.69
N SER A 158 17.17 1.59 -10.49
CA SER A 158 18.16 1.92 -11.50
C SER A 158 18.17 0.88 -12.64
N PRO A 159 18.03 1.28 -13.92
CA PRO A 159 18.01 0.35 -15.06
C PRO A 159 19.30 -0.47 -15.20
N ASP A 160 20.43 0.10 -14.78
CA ASP A 160 21.77 -0.47 -14.96
C ASP A 160 22.11 -1.52 -13.86
N GLN A 161 21.39 -1.52 -12.74
CA GLN A 161 21.62 -2.47 -11.63
C GLN A 161 20.79 -3.76 -11.75
N ASN A 162 20.74 -4.31 -12.96
CA ASN A 162 20.09 -5.59 -13.25
C ASN A 162 20.80 -6.82 -12.62
N THR A 163 21.44 -6.68 -11.45
CA THR A 163 22.28 -7.75 -10.90
C THR A 163 22.26 -7.91 -9.37
N GLN A 164 21.90 -6.92 -8.53
CA GLN A 164 22.24 -7.05 -7.09
C GLN A 164 21.13 -6.88 -6.04
N ALA A 165 19.93 -6.36 -6.33
CA ALA A 165 18.88 -6.27 -5.30
C ALA A 165 17.71 -7.22 -5.54
N PHE A 166 17.10 -7.18 -6.73
CA PHE A 166 15.97 -8.02 -7.12
C PHE A 166 16.08 -8.35 -8.61
N LYS A 167 16.52 -9.56 -8.92
CA LYS A 167 16.75 -10.01 -10.30
C LYS A 167 15.42 -10.28 -10.99
N GLU A 168 14.52 -10.97 -10.31
CA GLU A 168 13.26 -11.46 -10.88
C GLU A 168 12.19 -11.55 -9.81
N VAL A 169 10.93 -11.52 -10.23
CA VAL A 169 9.79 -11.87 -9.37
C VAL A 169 9.74 -13.39 -9.22
N ALA A 170 9.36 -13.87 -8.05
CA ALA A 170 9.19 -15.28 -7.76
C ALA A 170 7.87 -15.55 -7.01
N ILE A 171 7.25 -16.67 -7.33
CA ILE A 171 6.18 -17.26 -6.54
C ILE A 171 6.72 -18.56 -5.95
N VAL A 172 6.67 -18.67 -4.63
CA VAL A 172 7.21 -19.82 -3.89
C VAL A 172 6.12 -20.46 -3.05
N ARG A 173 6.26 -21.76 -2.75
CA ARG A 173 5.31 -22.45 -1.87
C ARG A 173 5.49 -21.96 -0.43
N HIS A 174 4.40 -21.55 0.21
CA HIS A 174 4.40 -21.20 1.63
C HIS A 174 4.30 -22.49 2.49
N PRO A 175 4.75 -22.53 3.76
CA PRO A 175 4.76 -23.74 4.58
C PRO A 175 3.41 -24.47 4.68
N ARG A 176 2.31 -23.76 4.49
CA ARG A 176 0.98 -24.37 4.44
C ARG A 176 0.66 -24.86 3.02
N ILE A 177 0.20 -26.10 2.92
CA ILE A 177 -0.24 -26.72 1.67
C ILE A 177 -1.35 -25.86 1.04
N GLY A 178 -1.16 -25.49 -0.23
CA GLY A 178 -2.10 -24.68 -1.01
C GLY A 178 -1.88 -23.17 -0.90
N GLU A 179 -0.94 -22.71 -0.07
CA GLU A 179 -0.55 -21.29 0.00
C GLU A 179 0.70 -21.03 -0.82
N TYR A 180 0.71 -19.88 -1.50
CA TYR A 180 1.85 -19.39 -2.25
C TYR A 180 2.25 -18.02 -1.69
N ALA A 181 3.56 -17.81 -1.58
CA ALA A 181 4.13 -16.53 -1.21
C ALA A 181 4.69 -15.83 -2.46
N PHE A 182 4.42 -14.54 -2.55
CA PHE A 182 5.01 -13.66 -3.56
C PHE A 182 6.34 -13.14 -3.02
N GLY A 183 7.38 -13.15 -3.85
CA GLY A 183 8.70 -12.73 -3.46
C GLY A 183 9.56 -12.31 -4.64
N PHE A 184 10.82 -12.05 -4.35
CA PHE A 184 11.79 -11.61 -5.35
C PHE A 184 13.08 -12.43 -5.22
N ILE A 185 13.60 -12.90 -6.35
CA ILE A 185 14.91 -13.54 -6.40
C ILE A 185 15.95 -12.46 -6.23
N THR A 186 16.70 -12.52 -5.13
CA THR A 186 17.72 -11.52 -4.78
C THR A 186 19.11 -11.97 -5.24
N SER A 187 19.44 -13.24 -5.05
CA SER A 187 20.73 -13.83 -5.43
C SER A 187 20.59 -15.31 -5.76
N SER A 188 21.61 -15.85 -6.43
CA SER A 188 21.80 -17.28 -6.62
C SER A 188 23.10 -17.67 -5.91
N LEU A 189 23.07 -18.77 -5.18
CA LEU A 189 24.20 -19.25 -4.38
C LEU A 189 24.33 -20.76 -4.51
N VAL A 190 25.55 -21.27 -4.31
CA VAL A 190 25.83 -22.71 -4.28
C VAL A 190 26.07 -23.09 -2.84
N LEU A 191 25.20 -23.93 -2.28
CA LEU A 191 25.40 -24.50 -0.96
C LEU A 191 26.30 -25.73 -1.11
N GLN A 192 27.48 -25.68 -0.50
CA GLN A 192 28.38 -26.82 -0.42
C GLN A 192 28.03 -27.66 0.81
N HIS A 193 27.61 -28.90 0.59
CA HIS A 193 27.35 -29.86 1.67
C HIS A 193 28.09 -31.17 1.41
N ASP A 194 29.08 -31.48 2.26
CA ASP A 194 29.96 -32.67 2.30
C ASP A 194 30.69 -33.03 0.98
N THR A 195 29.96 -33.23 -0.12
CA THR A 195 30.47 -33.59 -1.47
C THR A 195 29.55 -33.17 -2.63
N LYS A 196 28.42 -32.50 -2.36
CA LYS A 196 27.47 -32.05 -3.40
C LYS A 196 27.34 -30.53 -3.38
N GLU A 197 27.33 -29.97 -4.58
CA GLU A 197 27.02 -28.57 -4.83
C GLU A 197 25.53 -28.47 -5.16
N GLU A 198 24.77 -27.79 -4.32
CA GLU A 198 23.37 -27.50 -4.57
C GLU A 198 23.20 -26.04 -4.96
N GLU A 199 22.77 -25.80 -6.20
CA GLU A 199 22.37 -24.47 -6.66
C GLU A 199 21.04 -24.09 -6.03
N LEU A 200 21.07 -23.03 -5.21
CA LEU A 200 19.91 -22.46 -4.55
C LEU A 200 19.72 -21.00 -4.98
N CYS A 201 18.47 -20.56 -4.97
CA CYS A 201 18.11 -19.16 -5.13
C CYS A 201 17.66 -18.60 -3.78
N SER A 202 18.17 -17.41 -3.45
CA SER A 202 17.71 -16.62 -2.32
C SER A 202 16.49 -15.81 -2.71
N VAL A 203 15.34 -16.18 -2.16
CA VAL A 203 14.07 -15.49 -2.40
C VAL A 203 13.72 -14.66 -1.17
N TYR A 204 13.59 -13.35 -1.37
CA TYR A 204 13.05 -12.43 -0.38
C TYR A 204 11.53 -12.40 -0.47
N VAL A 205 10.86 -12.75 0.63
CA VAL A 205 9.40 -12.72 0.77
C VAL A 205 9.04 -11.53 1.65
N PRO A 206 8.51 -10.43 1.09
CA PRO A 206 8.13 -9.27 1.87
C PRO A 206 6.95 -9.58 2.79
N THR A 207 7.08 -9.24 4.07
CA THR A 207 6.00 -9.35 5.05
C THR A 207 5.40 -7.96 5.32
N ASN A 208 4.23 -7.91 5.96
CA ASN A 208 3.48 -6.67 6.28
C ASN A 208 4.30 -5.62 7.06
N HIS A 209 5.43 -6.02 7.65
CA HIS A 209 6.40 -5.13 8.25
C HIS A 209 7.35 -4.66 7.14
N LEU A 210 7.20 -3.42 6.68
CA LEU A 210 7.90 -2.78 5.54
C LEU A 210 9.44 -2.86 5.54
N TYR A 211 10.05 -3.50 6.55
CA TYR A 211 11.50 -3.65 6.73
C TYR A 211 11.94 -5.07 7.16
N ILE A 212 11.02 -6.01 7.38
CA ILE A 212 11.33 -7.38 7.80
C ILE A 212 10.50 -8.31 6.93
N GLY A 213 11.13 -8.89 5.92
CA GLY A 213 10.62 -10.01 5.16
C GLY A 213 11.47 -11.25 5.43
N ASP A 214 10.93 -12.41 5.09
CA ASP A 214 11.66 -13.66 5.20
C ASP A 214 12.62 -13.84 4.03
N ILE A 215 13.76 -14.47 4.29
CA ILE A 215 14.67 -14.93 3.23
C ILE A 215 14.62 -16.45 3.22
N VAL A 216 14.21 -17.01 2.09
CA VAL A 216 14.09 -18.45 1.91
C VAL A 216 15.05 -18.89 0.81
N LEU A 217 15.83 -19.94 1.09
CA LEU A 217 16.70 -20.59 0.10
C LEU A 217 15.95 -21.76 -0.51
N LEU A 218 15.75 -21.72 -1.82
CA LEU A 218 14.96 -22.71 -2.56
C LEU A 218 15.70 -23.19 -3.79
N ASN A 219 15.50 -24.44 -4.18
CA ASN A 219 16.00 -24.93 -5.45
C ASN A 219 15.28 -24.22 -6.60
N THR A 220 15.98 -23.95 -7.71
CA THR A 220 15.40 -23.35 -8.92
C THR A 220 14.11 -24.06 -9.39
N LYS A 221 14.01 -25.38 -9.19
CA LYS A 221 12.85 -26.20 -9.59
C LYS A 221 11.59 -25.92 -8.76
N ASP A 222 11.74 -25.39 -7.55
CA ASP A 222 10.62 -25.11 -6.64
C ASP A 222 10.12 -23.66 -6.74
N ILE A 223 10.71 -22.88 -7.65
CA ILE A 223 10.39 -21.46 -7.87
C ILE A 223 9.58 -21.31 -9.15
N ILE A 224 8.39 -20.72 -9.02
CA ILE A 224 7.56 -20.34 -10.16
C ILE A 224 7.95 -18.92 -10.55
N ARG A 225 8.44 -18.73 -11.79
CA ARG A 225 8.84 -17.43 -12.33
C ARG A 225 7.68 -16.82 -13.13
N PRO A 226 6.92 -15.87 -12.57
CA PRO A 226 5.84 -15.22 -13.30
C PRO A 226 6.37 -14.27 -14.37
N ASN A 227 5.59 -14.08 -15.42
CA ASN A 227 5.80 -13.05 -16.43
C ASN A 227 5.42 -11.65 -15.89
N LEU A 228 6.13 -11.21 -14.86
CA LEU A 228 5.99 -9.89 -14.23
C LEU A 228 7.36 -9.24 -14.14
N SER A 229 7.42 -7.96 -14.44
CA SER A 229 8.59 -7.15 -14.16
C SER A 229 8.76 -6.95 -12.65
N VAL A 230 10.00 -6.71 -12.23
CA VAL A 230 10.31 -6.36 -10.83
C VAL A 230 9.50 -5.14 -10.38
N ARG A 231 9.28 -4.16 -11.27
CA ARG A 231 8.46 -2.97 -11.02
C ARG A 231 7.01 -3.32 -10.69
N GLU A 232 6.38 -4.17 -11.50
CA GLU A 232 5.02 -4.64 -11.24
C GLU A 232 4.95 -5.42 -9.92
N GLY A 233 5.96 -6.23 -9.62
CA GLY A 233 6.04 -6.93 -8.33
C GLY A 233 6.11 -5.98 -7.13
N ILE A 234 6.91 -4.91 -7.22
CA ILE A 234 6.99 -3.89 -6.16
C ILE A 234 5.65 -3.19 -5.99
N GLU A 235 4.96 -2.86 -7.09
CA GLU A 235 3.63 -2.24 -7.05
C GLU A 235 2.58 -3.15 -6.37
N ILE A 236 2.62 -4.46 -6.65
CA ILE A 236 1.76 -5.45 -5.99
C ILE A 236 2.01 -5.46 -4.48
N VAL A 237 3.27 -5.48 -4.05
CA VAL A 237 3.62 -5.52 -2.62
C VAL A 237 3.22 -4.22 -1.92
N LEU A 238 3.53 -3.06 -2.52
CA LEU A 238 3.20 -1.75 -1.95
C LEU A 238 1.69 -1.48 -1.88
N SER A 239 0.92 -2.03 -2.82
CA SER A 239 -0.55 -1.96 -2.80
C SER A 239 -1.20 -2.98 -1.86
N GLY A 240 -0.42 -3.82 -1.16
CA GLY A 240 -0.95 -4.90 -0.32
C GLY A 240 -1.69 -5.98 -1.13
N GLY A 241 -1.29 -6.18 -2.40
CA GLY A 241 -1.87 -7.17 -3.31
C GLY A 241 -3.05 -6.67 -4.14
N MET A 242 -3.49 -5.42 -3.98
CA MET A 242 -4.66 -4.88 -4.71
C MET A 242 -4.44 -4.78 -6.23
N THR A 243 -3.20 -4.67 -6.68
CA THR A 243 -2.85 -4.58 -8.11
C THR A 243 -2.50 -5.93 -8.74
N MET A 244 -2.75 -7.04 -8.05
CA MET A 244 -2.47 -8.39 -8.57
C MET A 244 -3.27 -8.69 -9.85
N PRO A 245 -2.64 -9.11 -10.95
CA PRO A 245 -3.33 -9.45 -12.19
C PRO A 245 -4.19 -10.72 -12.03
N GLN A 246 -5.27 -10.79 -12.79
CA GLN A 246 -6.22 -11.91 -12.73
C GLN A 246 -5.65 -13.24 -13.26
N ARG A 247 -4.58 -13.20 -14.07
CA ARG A 247 -3.86 -14.37 -14.55
C ARG A 247 -2.37 -14.11 -14.55
N ILE A 248 -1.61 -15.06 -14.02
CA ILE A 248 -0.16 -15.07 -14.02
C ILE A 248 0.28 -16.27 -14.83
N TYR A 249 1.14 -16.05 -15.83
CA TYR A 249 1.71 -17.10 -16.65
C TYR A 249 3.17 -17.33 -16.25
N PRO A 250 3.62 -18.57 -16.07
CA PRO A 250 5.04 -18.86 -15.91
C PRO A 250 5.79 -18.57 -17.20
N VAL A 251 7.01 -18.04 -17.09
CA VAL A 251 7.83 -17.63 -18.25
C VAL A 251 8.12 -18.79 -19.20
N GLU A 252 8.29 -20.03 -18.69
CA GLU A 252 8.49 -21.25 -19.48
C GLU A 252 7.39 -21.54 -20.51
N GLU A 253 6.16 -21.02 -20.35
CA GLU A 253 5.02 -21.39 -21.20
C GLU A 253 4.88 -20.51 -22.45
N ARG A 254 5.73 -19.47 -22.61
CA ARG A 254 5.65 -18.55 -23.76
C ARG A 254 6.37 -19.03 -25.02
N VAL A 255 7.03 -20.19 -24.97
CA VAL A 255 7.82 -20.76 -26.09
C VAL A 255 7.07 -21.90 -26.80
N ARG A 256 5.77 -22.08 -26.55
CA ARG A 256 4.97 -23.13 -27.20
C ARG A 256 3.74 -22.60 -27.93
#